data_AF-A0A060BZE2-F1
#
_entry.id   AF-A0A060BZE2-F1
#
_cell.length_a   1.000
_cell.length_b   1.000
_cell.length_c   1.000
_cell.angle_alpha   90.00
_cell.angle_beta   90.00
_cell.angle_gamma   90.00
#
_symmetry.space_group_name_H-M   'P 1'
#
loop_
_entity.id
_entity.type
_entity.pdbx_description
1 polymer ?
#
loop_
_entity_poly.entity_id
_entity_poly.type
_entity_poly.pdbx_seq_one_letter_code
_entity_poly.pdbx_strand_id
1 'polypeptide(L)'
;MRDQLNYVISAEDITGPWSAPSFINASGFDPALFHDTDHHYFLNMLYDHRPERRPFSGLVMQEINLASMTLLGPRQRFFEGTDLGVCEGPTLMKKDGFYYLLAAAGGTG
;
A
#
# COMPACT_ATOMS: atom_id res chain seq x y z
N MET A 1 -13.98 -9.46 -10.82
CA MET A 1 -13.26 -8.18 -10.73
C MET A 1 -13.02 -7.92 -9.26
N ARG A 2 -11.76 -7.98 -8.78
CA ARG A 2 -11.42 -7.76 -7.37
C ARG A 2 -10.99 -6.31 -7.22
N ASP A 3 -11.95 -5.39 -7.33
CA ASP A 3 -11.70 -3.99 -6.99
C ASP A 3 -11.86 -3.86 -5.48
N GLN A 4 -10.74 -4.01 -4.78
CA GLN A 4 -10.72 -3.87 -3.33
C GLN A 4 -10.52 -2.39 -3.00
N LEU A 5 -11.48 -1.83 -2.28
CA LEU A 5 -11.48 -0.43 -1.87
C LEU A 5 -10.63 -0.27 -0.62
N ASN A 6 -9.64 0.61 -0.68
CA ASN A 6 -8.76 0.90 0.43
C ASN A 6 -9.21 2.18 1.14
N TYR A 7 -9.29 2.12 2.47
CA TYR A 7 -9.73 3.21 3.32
C TYR A 7 -8.72 3.49 4.44
N VAL A 8 -8.69 4.75 4.89
CA VAL A 8 -7.98 5.16 6.11
C VAL A 8 -8.99 5.69 7.12
N ILE A 9 -8.86 5.25 8.37
CA ILE A 9 -9.53 5.80 9.55
C ILE A 9 -8.47 6.18 10.59
N SER A 10 -8.79 7.12 11.45
CA SER A 10 -7.86 7.61 12.49
C SER A 10 -8.58 7.83 13.82
N ALA A 11 -7.83 7.76 14.91
CA ALA A 11 -8.25 8.05 16.26
C ALA A 11 -7.02 8.52 17.08
N GLU A 12 -7.26 9.32 18.12
CA GLU A 12 -6.21 9.70 19.08
C GLU A 12 -5.90 8.59 20.09
N ASP A 13 -6.91 7.76 20.42
CA ASP A 13 -6.79 6.60 21.30
C ASP A 13 -7.17 5.32 20.55
N ILE A 14 -6.54 4.20 20.89
CA ILE A 14 -6.80 2.89 20.27
C ILE A 14 -8.26 2.43 20.44
N THR A 15 -8.93 2.88 21.50
CA THR A 15 -10.34 2.64 21.80
C THR A 15 -11.29 3.63 21.13
N GLY A 16 -10.76 4.64 20.44
CA GLY A 16 -11.52 5.63 19.67
C GLY A 16 -11.81 6.92 20.43
N PRO A 17 -12.76 7.75 19.93
CA PRO A 17 -13.61 7.48 18.77
C PRO A 17 -12.83 7.45 17.45
N TRP A 18 -13.17 6.51 16.58
CA TRP A 18 -12.60 6.41 15.23
C TRP A 18 -13.34 7.33 14.26
N SER A 19 -12.60 7.92 13.32
CA SER A 19 -13.17 8.75 12.25
C SER A 19 -14.05 7.94 11.29
N ALA A 20 -14.86 8.63 10.50
CA ALA A 20 -15.44 8.04 9.29
C ALA A 20 -14.32 7.61 8.32
N PRO A 21 -14.56 6.57 7.49
CA PRO A 21 -13.57 6.09 6.53
C PRO A 21 -13.33 7.09 5.41
N SER A 22 -12.06 7.38 5.14
CA SER A 22 -11.61 8.14 3.98
C SER A 22 -11.17 7.20 2.89
N PHE A 23 -11.79 7.26 1.71
CA PHE A 23 -11.40 6.45 0.56
C PHE A 23 -10.07 6.92 -0.01
N ILE A 24 -9.15 5.99 -0.27
CA ILE A 24 -7.81 6.30 -0.79
C ILE A 24 -7.65 5.85 -2.23
N ASN A 25 -7.79 4.56 -2.52
CA ASN A 25 -7.71 4.03 -3.88
C ASN A 25 -8.39 2.65 -4.00
N ALA A 26 -8.40 2.12 -5.22
CA ALA A 26 -8.90 0.78 -5.52
C ALA A 26 -7.95 0.02 -6.48
N SER A 27 -6.64 0.24 -6.35
CA SER A 27 -5.66 -0.31 -7.32
C SER A 27 -5.18 -1.74 -7.03
N GLY A 28 -5.58 -2.27 -5.89
CA GLY A 28 -5.25 -3.61 -5.38
C GLY A 28 -5.41 -3.61 -3.87
N PHE A 29 -4.91 -4.64 -3.20
CA PHE A 29 -5.17 -4.87 -1.77
C PHE A 29 -3.89 -4.86 -0.94
N ASP A 30 -3.99 -5.31 0.31
CA ASP A 30 -2.93 -5.20 1.32
C ASP A 30 -2.40 -3.76 1.47
N PRO A 31 -3.27 -2.82 1.85
CA PRO A 31 -2.85 -1.46 2.07
C PRO A 31 -1.92 -1.35 3.28
N ALA A 32 -0.91 -0.49 3.18
CA ALA A 32 -0.07 -0.09 4.30
C ALA A 32 0.19 1.41 4.26
N LEU A 33 0.37 2.01 5.43
CA LEU A 33 0.76 3.41 5.58
C LEU A 33 2.18 3.46 6.13
N PHE A 34 3.07 4.14 5.41
CA PHE A 34 4.44 4.37 5.85
C PHE A 34 4.62 5.85 6.21
N HIS A 35 5.09 6.10 7.43
CA HIS A 35 5.42 7.43 7.91
C HIS A 35 6.93 7.64 7.84
N ASP A 36 7.36 8.56 6.98
CA ASP A 36 8.70 9.12 7.02
C ASP A 36 8.70 10.42 7.85
N THR A 37 9.86 11.08 7.94
CA THR A 37 10.06 12.29 8.76
C THR A 37 9.08 13.41 8.40
N ASP A 38 8.97 13.76 7.12
CA ASP A 38 8.13 14.87 6.64
C ASP A 38 7.07 14.44 5.62
N HIS A 39 7.10 13.18 5.21
CA HIS A 39 6.27 12.64 4.15
C HIS A 39 5.60 11.34 4.59
N HIS A 40 4.43 11.07 4.04
CA HIS A 40 3.69 9.84 4.30
C HIS A 40 3.35 9.19 2.97
N TYR A 41 3.40 7.87 2.94
CA TYR A 41 3.18 7.09 1.73
C TYR A 41 2.14 6.03 1.98
N PHE A 42 1.19 5.94 1.05
CA PHE A 42 0.23 4.85 0.98
C PHE A 42 0.76 3.79 0.01
N LEU A 43 0.80 2.54 0.47
CA LEU A 43 1.28 1.39 -0.29
C LEU A 43 0.18 0.37 -0.46
N ASN A 44 0.21 -0.38 -1.54
CA ASN A 44 -0.61 -1.58 -1.74
C ASN A 44 0.02 -2.48 -2.81
N MET A 45 -0.42 -3.75 -2.89
CA MET A 45 -0.11 -4.57 -4.07
C MET A 45 -0.90 -4.06 -5.27
N LEU A 46 -0.32 -4.09 -6.47
CA LEU A 46 -0.99 -3.65 -7.71
C LEU A 46 -1.63 -4.84 -8.41
N TYR A 47 -2.96 -4.80 -8.60
CA TYR A 47 -3.68 -5.85 -9.30
C TYR A 47 -3.84 -5.52 -10.79
N ASP A 48 -3.53 -6.47 -11.66
CA ASP A 48 -3.69 -6.35 -13.11
C ASP A 48 -4.71 -7.38 -13.64
N HIS A 49 -5.79 -6.90 -14.23
CA HIS A 49 -6.88 -7.76 -14.73
C HIS A 49 -6.67 -8.29 -16.15
N ARG A 50 -5.63 -7.82 -16.84
CA ARG A 50 -5.38 -8.20 -18.23
C ARG A 50 -4.97 -9.68 -18.32
N PRO A 51 -5.64 -10.51 -19.14
CA PRO A 51 -5.39 -11.95 -19.19
C PRO A 51 -3.94 -12.35 -19.51
N GLU A 52 -3.22 -11.51 -20.25
CA GLU A 52 -1.83 -11.72 -20.64
C GLU A 52 -0.80 -11.24 -19.59
N ARG A 53 -1.25 -10.71 -18.47
CA ARG A 53 -0.41 -10.16 -17.40
C ARG A 53 -0.53 -10.98 -16.13
N ARG A 54 0.52 -10.94 -15.30
CA ARG A 54 0.47 -11.51 -13.96
C ARG A 54 -0.45 -10.65 -13.09
N PRO A 55 -1.44 -11.23 -12.39
CA PRO A 55 -2.36 -10.44 -11.56
C PRO A 55 -1.65 -9.65 -10.47
N PHE A 56 -0.61 -10.23 -9.86
CA PHE A 56 0.26 -9.55 -8.89
C PHE A 56 1.33 -8.79 -9.65
N SER A 57 1.07 -7.51 -9.92
CA SER A 57 1.84 -6.66 -10.83
C SER A 57 2.87 -5.78 -10.11
N GLY A 58 3.29 -6.21 -8.92
CA GLY A 58 4.26 -5.54 -8.05
C GLY A 58 3.62 -4.69 -6.96
N LEU A 59 4.45 -3.99 -6.20
CA LEU A 59 4.08 -3.11 -5.11
C LEU A 59 4.17 -1.66 -5.57
N VAL A 60 3.15 -0.89 -5.21
CA VAL A 60 3.06 0.53 -5.54
C VAL A 60 3.07 1.37 -4.28
N MET A 61 3.59 2.59 -4.40
CA MET A 61 3.50 3.62 -3.38
C MET A 61 3.09 4.94 -4.01
N GLN A 62 2.36 5.75 -3.24
CA GLN A 62 2.02 7.12 -3.60
C GLN A 62 1.99 7.97 -2.34
N GLU A 63 2.51 9.19 -2.41
CA GLU A 63 2.48 10.10 -1.28
C GLU A 63 1.03 10.43 -0.89
N ILE A 64 0.76 10.56 0.41
CA ILE A 64 -0.56 10.87 0.96
C ILE A 64 -0.46 12.06 1.91
N ASN A 65 -1.36 13.03 1.73
CA ASN A 65 -1.57 14.08 2.71
C ASN A 65 -2.53 13.56 3.80
N LEU A 66 -2.04 13.41 5.03
CA LEU A 66 -2.86 12.90 6.15
C LEU A 66 -3.89 13.91 6.67
N ALA A 67 -3.74 15.20 6.40
CA ALA A 67 -4.73 16.20 6.81
C ALA A 67 -5.97 16.16 5.89
N SER A 68 -5.76 16.01 4.58
CA SER A 68 -6.85 15.93 3.60
C SER A 68 -7.26 14.50 3.22
N MET A 69 -6.49 13.49 3.63
CA MET A 69 -6.63 12.09 3.23
C MET A 69 -6.65 11.89 1.70
N THR A 70 -5.81 12.63 0.99
CA THR A 70 -5.71 12.61 -0.48
C THR A 70 -4.33 12.18 -0.95
N LEU A 71 -4.29 11.37 -2.00
CA LEU A 71 -3.06 11.00 -2.69
C LEU A 71 -2.48 12.18 -3.47
N LEU A 72 -1.16 12.34 -3.40
CA LEU A 72 -0.39 13.39 -4.06
C LEU A 72 0.48 12.81 -5.17
N GLY A 73 0.73 13.61 -6.21
CA GLY A 73 1.65 13.28 -7.28
C GLY A 73 1.33 11.97 -8.03
N PRO A 74 2.28 11.43 -8.80
CA PRO A 74 2.11 10.17 -9.51
C PRO A 74 2.45 8.95 -8.63
N ARG A 75 1.60 7.92 -8.71
CA ARG A 75 1.90 6.59 -8.15
C ARG A 75 3.17 5.99 -8.78
N GLN A 76 4.02 5.40 -7.96
CA GLN A 76 5.23 4.70 -8.38
C GLN A 76 5.11 3.20 -8.12
N ARG A 77 5.45 2.37 -9.10
CA ARG A 77 5.70 0.93 -8.89
C ARG A 77 7.18 0.77 -8.56
N PHE A 78 7.50 0.42 -7.32
CA PHE A 78 8.87 0.45 -6.82
C PHE A 78 9.49 -0.93 -6.60
N PHE A 79 8.68 -2.00 -6.62
CA PHE A 79 9.15 -3.37 -6.52
C PHE A 79 8.25 -4.31 -7.32
N GLU A 80 8.82 -5.18 -8.16
CA GLU A 80 8.04 -6.10 -9.01
C GLU A 80 7.83 -7.48 -8.37
N GLY A 81 8.56 -7.77 -7.28
CA GLY A 81 8.57 -9.08 -6.64
C GLY A 81 9.81 -9.90 -6.98
N THR A 82 9.75 -11.19 -6.66
CA THR A 82 10.78 -12.18 -6.98
C THR A 82 10.16 -13.32 -7.81
N ASP A 83 10.97 -14.30 -8.19
CA ASP A 83 10.50 -15.49 -8.91
C ASP A 83 9.50 -16.36 -8.12
N LEU A 84 9.36 -16.13 -6.81
CA LEU A 84 8.30 -16.74 -6.00
C LEU A 84 6.90 -16.30 -6.46
N GLY A 85 6.78 -15.17 -7.16
CA GLY A 85 5.51 -14.60 -7.59
C GLY A 85 4.62 -14.18 -6.41
N VAL A 86 3.39 -13.79 -6.72
CA VAL A 86 2.36 -13.43 -5.73
C VAL A 86 2.88 -12.40 -4.71
N CYS A 87 3.55 -11.35 -5.20
CA CYS A 87 4.13 -10.34 -4.33
C CYS A 87 3.05 -9.41 -3.79
N GLU A 88 2.89 -9.40 -2.46
CA GLU A 88 1.80 -8.71 -1.75
C GLU A 88 2.24 -8.24 -0.35
N GLY A 89 1.33 -7.74 0.47
CA GLY A 89 1.63 -7.34 1.86
C GLY A 89 2.79 -6.36 2.07
N PRO A 90 2.90 -5.23 1.33
CA PRO A 90 4.02 -4.31 1.50
C PRO A 90 4.05 -3.70 2.91
N THR A 91 5.23 -3.64 3.52
CA THR A 91 5.50 -2.81 4.71
C THR A 91 6.89 -2.21 4.58
N LEU A 92 7.00 -0.89 4.78
CA LEU A 92 8.29 -0.19 4.80
C LEU A 92 8.71 0.13 6.22
N MET A 93 10.01 0.00 6.48
CA MET A 93 10.65 0.40 7.73
C MET A 93 11.92 1.20 7.43
N LYS A 94 12.16 2.28 8.17
CA LYS A 94 13.39 3.07 8.06
C LYS A 94 14.31 2.76 9.25
N LYS A 95 15.54 2.34 8.99
CA LYS A 95 16.53 2.03 10.04
C LYS A 95 17.95 2.30 9.52
N ASP A 96 18.76 2.98 10.33
CA ASP A 96 20.19 3.25 10.07
C ASP A 96 20.49 3.84 8.68
N GLY A 97 19.62 4.74 8.19
CA GLY A 97 19.76 5.38 6.87
C GLY A 97 19.25 4.57 5.69
N PHE A 98 18.70 3.37 5.92
CA PHE A 98 18.12 2.52 4.89
C PHE A 98 16.59 2.38 5.02
N TYR A 99 15.95 2.11 3.88
CA TYR A 99 14.56 1.66 3.82
C TYR A 99 14.52 0.16 3.56
N TYR A 100 13.87 -0.56 4.46
CA TYR A 100 13.66 -1.99 4.37
C TYR A 100 12.23 -2.25 3.90
N LEU A 101 12.09 -2.97 2.79
CA LEU A 101 10.82 -3.52 2.33
C LEU A 101 10.65 -4.93 2.88
N LEU A 102 9.58 -5.13 3.63
CA LEU A 102 9.01 -6.44 3.92
C LEU A 102 7.80 -6.66 3.03
N ALA A 103 7.70 -7.84 2.42
CA ALA A 103 6.59 -8.23 1.56
C ALA A 103 6.37 -9.75 1.62
N ALA A 104 5.13 -10.17 1.43
CA ALA A 104 4.78 -11.57 1.25
C ALA A 104 4.99 -11.99 -0.22
N ALA A 105 5.27 -13.27 -0.44
CA ALA A 105 5.46 -13.88 -1.75
C ALA A 105 5.06 -15.36 -1.72
N GLY A 106 4.77 -15.95 -2.89
CA GLY A 106 4.44 -17.37 -3.04
C GLY A 106 2.98 -17.75 -2.78
N GLY A 107 2.16 -16.83 -2.27
CA GLY A 107 0.75 -17.04 -1.97
C GLY A 107 0.50 -17.75 -0.64
N THR A 108 -0.71 -17.61 -0.12
CA THR A 108 -1.09 -18.07 1.23
C THR A 108 -1.54 -19.54 1.31
N GLY A 109 -1.61 -20.24 0.17
CA GLY A 109 -2.03 -21.65 0.07
C GLY A 109 -3.34 -21.86 -0.69
#